data_AF-A0A352AY55-F1
#
_entry.id   AF-A0A352AY55-F1
#
_cell.length_a   1.000
_cell.length_b   1.000
_cell.length_c   1.000
_cell.angle_alpha   90.00
_cell.angle_beta   90.00
_cell.angle_gamma   90.00
#
_symmetry.space_group_name_H-M   'P 1'
#
loop_
_entity.id
_entity.type
_entity.pdbx_description
1 polymer ?
#
loop_
_entity_poly.entity_id
_entity_poly.type
_entity_poly.pdbx_seq_one_letter_code
_entity_poly.pdbx_strand_id
1 'polypeptide(L)'
;MKNEEEKRVDLGVEQTKQAAELRTKFFFHWSILSGATITLIIPLITQIKASNGKINSVCYIKTALILLLTTLILSSVTNYLAANSIGSTGRQNIGASKQNDKDYILASKKFTLLQKVIQHFAIIGYILSLIILYLFISANLF
;
A
#
# COMPACT_ATOMS: atom_id res chain seq x y z
N MET A 1 -15.34 13.50 36.61
CA MET A 1 -15.37 12.25 35.81
C MET A 1 -16.08 12.41 34.45
N LYS A 2 -17.21 13.12 34.31
CA LYS A 2 -17.86 13.38 33.00
C LYS A 2 -16.92 13.92 31.90
N ASN A 3 -16.00 14.81 32.25
CA ASN A 3 -15.13 15.50 31.29
C ASN A 3 -14.08 14.60 30.59
N GLU A 4 -13.73 13.45 31.17
CA GLU A 4 -12.74 12.53 30.57
C GLU A 4 -13.39 11.52 29.61
N GLU A 5 -14.63 11.10 29.89
CA GLU A 5 -15.39 10.24 28.98
C GLU A 5 -15.80 11.01 27.73
N GLU A 6 -16.28 12.25 27.89
CA GLU A 6 -16.65 13.12 26.77
C GLU A 6 -15.45 13.36 25.84
N LYS A 7 -14.27 13.63 26.42
CA LYS A 7 -13.03 13.79 25.67
C LYS A 7 -12.58 12.51 24.94
N ARG A 8 -12.83 11.32 25.50
CA ARG A 8 -12.52 10.03 24.84
C ARG A 8 -13.47 9.73 23.68
N VAL A 9 -14.75 10.04 23.85
CA VAL A 9 -15.76 9.89 22.80
C VAL A 9 -15.44 10.81 21.64
N ASP A 10 -15.12 12.08 21.89
CA ASP A 10 -14.71 13.03 20.86
C ASP A 10 -13.46 12.57 20.10
N LEU A 11 -12.42 12.12 20.81
CA LEU A 11 -11.21 11.53 20.23
C LEU A 11 -11.51 10.30 19.34
N GLY A 12 -12.44 9.45 19.75
CA GLY A 12 -12.82 8.28 18.96
C GLY A 12 -13.61 8.63 17.70
N VAL A 13 -14.50 9.62 17.78
CA VAL A 13 -15.24 10.17 16.63
C VAL A 13 -14.27 10.83 15.64
N GLU A 14 -13.27 11.55 16.13
CA GLU A 14 -12.25 12.17 15.28
C GLU A 14 -11.37 11.13 14.57
N GLN A 15 -10.92 10.09 15.28
CA GLN A 15 -10.14 8.99 14.70
C GLN A 15 -10.90 8.19 13.63
N THR A 16 -12.20 7.95 13.83
CA THR A 16 -13.04 7.27 12.83
C THR A 16 -13.26 8.12 11.58
N LYS A 17 -13.43 9.44 11.73
CA LYS A 17 -13.45 10.38 10.59
C LYS A 17 -12.12 10.40 9.85
N GLN A 18 -11.00 10.48 10.56
CA GLN A 18 -9.66 10.43 9.95
C GLN A 18 -9.41 9.12 9.19
N ALA A 19 -9.85 7.98 9.74
CA ALA A 19 -9.76 6.69 9.05
C ALA A 19 -10.55 6.67 7.73
N ALA A 20 -11.76 7.23 7.73
CA ALA A 20 -12.59 7.35 6.53
C ALA A 20 -11.94 8.28 5.49
N GLU A 21 -11.40 9.42 5.91
CA GLU A 21 -10.74 10.37 5.03
C GLU A 21 -9.45 9.80 4.43
N LEU A 22 -8.62 9.13 5.24
CA LEU A 22 -7.42 8.42 4.79
C LEU A 22 -7.77 7.36 3.75
N ARG A 23 -8.87 6.62 3.94
CA ARG A 23 -9.34 5.62 2.99
C ARG A 23 -9.72 6.25 1.66
N THR A 24 -10.48 7.35 1.68
CA THR A 24 -10.91 8.07 0.47
C THR A 24 -9.72 8.68 -0.28
N LYS A 25 -8.82 9.37 0.43
CA LYS A 25 -7.58 9.90 -0.14
C LYS A 25 -6.72 8.80 -0.73
N PHE A 26 -6.58 7.67 -0.03
CA PHE A 26 -5.84 6.53 -0.55
C PHE A 26 -6.44 6.00 -1.85
N PHE A 27 -7.76 5.72 -1.89
CA PHE A 27 -8.40 5.22 -3.12
C PHE A 27 -8.17 6.16 -4.29
N PHE A 28 -8.31 7.47 -4.09
CA PHE A 28 -8.07 8.46 -5.13
C PHE A 28 -6.63 8.42 -5.67
N HIS A 29 -5.62 8.49 -4.77
CA HIS A 29 -4.21 8.44 -5.18
C HIS A 29 -3.83 7.08 -5.79
N TRP A 30 -4.41 5.98 -5.27
CA TRP A 30 -4.18 4.64 -5.79
C TRP A 30 -4.78 4.47 -7.18
N SER A 31 -5.97 5.00 -7.44
CA SER A 31 -6.57 5.00 -8.78
C SER A 31 -5.69 5.74 -9.79
N ILE A 32 -5.13 6.90 -9.41
CA ILE A 32 -4.21 7.66 -10.26
C ILE A 32 -2.92 6.87 -10.50
N LEU A 33 -2.30 6.34 -9.45
CA LEU A 33 -1.03 5.61 -9.55
C LEU A 33 -1.19 4.31 -10.36
N SER A 34 -2.30 3.59 -10.15
CA SER A 34 -2.65 2.39 -10.91
C SER A 34 -2.88 2.72 -12.37
N GLY A 35 -3.64 3.78 -12.65
CA GLY A 35 -3.86 4.27 -14.00
C GLY A 35 -2.56 4.61 -14.72
N ALA A 36 -1.71 5.44 -14.10
CA ALA A 36 -0.40 5.80 -14.63
C ALA A 36 0.50 4.57 -14.87
N THR A 37 0.49 3.62 -13.93
CA THR A 37 1.26 2.37 -14.08
C THR A 37 0.74 1.55 -15.25
N ILE A 38 -0.58 1.40 -15.42
CA ILE A 38 -1.17 0.70 -16.57
C ILE A 38 -0.78 1.38 -17.89
N THR A 39 -0.76 2.71 -17.94
CA THR A 39 -0.32 3.45 -19.13
C THR A 39 1.14 3.14 -19.47
N LEU A 40 2.02 2.97 -18.48
CA LEU A 40 3.42 2.56 -18.68
C LEU A 40 3.58 1.08 -19.07
N ILE A 41 2.65 0.22 -18.67
CA ILE A 41 2.67 -1.22 -18.99
C ILE A 41 2.38 -1.48 -20.47
N ILE A 42 1.51 -0.70 -21.11
CA ILE A 42 1.13 -0.87 -22.53
C ILE A 42 2.36 -0.87 -23.47
N PRO A 43 3.23 0.14 -23.47
CA PRO A 43 4.41 0.16 -24.33
C PRO A 43 5.40 -0.98 -24.01
N LEU A 44 5.50 -1.41 -22.74
CA LEU A 44 6.33 -2.54 -22.32
C LEU A 44 5.84 -3.87 -22.91
N ILE A 45 4.52 -4.11 -22.90
CA ILE A 45 3.93 -5.32 -23.52
C ILE A 45 4.15 -5.32 -25.02
N THR A 46 4.01 -4.19 -25.70
CA THR A 46 4.30 -4.10 -27.14
C THR A 46 5.77 -4.38 -27.46
N GLN A 47 6.70 -3.92 -26.61
CA GLN A 47 8.12 -4.23 -26.78
C GLN A 47 8.45 -5.71 -26.54
N ILE A 48 7.76 -6.40 -25.62
CA ILE A 48 7.89 -7.86 -25.48
C ILE A 48 7.57 -8.56 -26.81
N LYS A 49 6.45 -8.19 -27.45
CA LYS A 49 6.05 -8.78 -28.74
C LYS A 49 7.02 -8.46 -29.86
N ALA A 50 7.60 -7.25 -29.87
CA ALA A 50 8.56 -6.81 -30.88
C ALA A 50 9.99 -7.36 -30.67
N SER A 51 10.33 -7.82 -29.46
CA SER A 51 11.70 -8.23 -29.10
C SER A 51 12.20 -9.54 -29.75
N ASN A 52 11.42 -10.18 -30.63
CA ASN A 52 11.78 -11.37 -31.42
C ASN A 52 12.56 -12.43 -30.61
N GLY A 53 12.15 -12.68 -29.36
CA GLY A 53 12.69 -13.77 -28.55
C GLY A 53 14.09 -13.54 -27.95
N LYS A 54 14.63 -12.31 -27.93
CA LYS A 54 15.82 -12.02 -27.10
C LYS A 54 15.48 -12.26 -25.63
N ILE A 55 15.93 -13.41 -25.12
CA ILE A 55 15.61 -13.95 -23.78
C ILE A 55 15.83 -12.89 -22.68
N ASN A 56 16.93 -12.12 -22.78
CA ASN A 56 17.26 -11.08 -21.82
C ASN A 56 16.24 -9.94 -21.81
N SER A 57 15.85 -9.42 -22.97
CA SER A 57 14.87 -8.32 -23.11
C SER A 57 13.50 -8.71 -22.54
N VAL A 58 13.04 -9.92 -22.83
CA VAL A 58 11.78 -10.45 -22.29
C VAL A 58 11.84 -10.65 -20.76
N CYS A 59 12.98 -11.11 -20.23
CA CYS A 59 13.17 -11.34 -18.81
C CYS A 59 13.15 -10.03 -18.00
N TYR A 60 13.82 -8.99 -18.48
CA TYR A 60 13.82 -7.67 -17.83
C TYR A 60 12.41 -7.06 -17.78
N ILE A 61 11.69 -7.05 -18.91
CA ILE A 61 10.35 -6.47 -18.97
C ILE A 61 9.38 -7.25 -18.05
N LYS A 62 9.39 -8.59 -18.09
CA LYS A 62 8.53 -9.41 -17.23
C LYS A 62 8.82 -9.18 -15.74
N THR A 63 10.09 -9.08 -15.37
CA THR A 63 10.49 -8.84 -13.97
C THR A 63 10.03 -7.46 -13.51
N ALA A 64 10.19 -6.42 -14.34
CA ALA A 64 9.70 -5.07 -14.04
C ALA A 64 8.17 -5.04 -13.89
N LEU A 65 7.43 -5.72 -14.78
CA LEU A 65 5.97 -5.83 -14.71
C LEU A 65 5.51 -6.52 -13.43
N ILE A 66 6.11 -7.66 -13.08
CA ILE A 66 5.76 -8.39 -11.86
C ILE A 66 6.03 -7.54 -10.63
N LEU A 67 7.18 -6.84 -10.56
CA LEU A 67 7.51 -5.96 -9.44
C LEU A 67 6.56 -4.77 -9.33
N LEU A 68 6.21 -4.12 -10.45
CA LEU A 68 5.26 -3.00 -10.47
C LEU A 68 3.87 -3.44 -9.99
N LEU A 69 3.36 -4.57 -10.50
CA LEU A 69 2.07 -5.12 -10.09
C LEU A 69 2.07 -5.54 -8.61
N THR A 70 3.14 -6.21 -8.17
CA THR A 70 3.29 -6.63 -6.77
C THR A 70 3.34 -5.42 -5.84
N THR A 71 4.05 -4.37 -6.22
CA THR A 71 4.11 -3.11 -5.47
C THR A 71 2.74 -2.44 -5.37
N LEU A 72 1.99 -2.41 -6.47
CA LEU A 72 0.63 -1.87 -6.51
C LEU A 72 -0.31 -2.60 -5.55
N ILE A 73 -0.22 -3.93 -5.51
CA ILE A 73 -1.00 -4.77 -4.60
C ILE A 73 -0.56 -4.54 -3.15
N LEU A 74 0.74 -4.54 -2.86
CA LEU A 74 1.27 -4.33 -1.51
C LEU A 74 0.86 -2.95 -0.97
N SER A 75 0.89 -1.91 -1.80
CA SER A 75 0.43 -0.56 -1.44
C SER A 75 -1.05 -0.54 -1.02
N SER A 76 -1.91 -1.28 -1.73
CA SER A 76 -3.32 -1.47 -1.33
C SER A 76 -3.46 -2.19 0.00
N VAL A 77 -2.70 -3.26 0.20
CA VAL A 77 -2.73 -4.02 1.45
C VAL A 77 -2.27 -3.16 2.62
N THR A 78 -1.17 -2.42 2.50
CA THR A 78 -0.67 -1.51 3.55
C THR A 78 -1.72 -0.47 3.94
N ASN A 79 -2.38 0.16 2.97
CA ASN A 79 -3.37 1.20 3.26
C ASN A 79 -4.69 0.63 3.81
N TYR A 80 -5.10 -0.56 3.36
CA TYR A 80 -6.21 -1.28 3.97
C TYR A 80 -5.92 -1.60 5.44
N LEU A 81 -4.73 -2.10 5.74
CA LEU A 81 -4.29 -2.38 7.12
C LEU A 81 -4.23 -1.10 7.96
N ALA A 82 -3.75 0.01 7.41
CA ALA A 82 -3.71 1.31 8.09
C ALA A 82 -5.10 1.81 8.48
N ALA A 83 -6.03 1.82 7.51
CA ALA A 83 -7.41 2.26 7.72
C ALA A 83 -8.14 1.38 8.73
N ASN A 84 -7.91 0.06 8.68
CA ASN A 84 -8.51 -0.87 9.63
C ASN A 84 -7.95 -0.69 11.05
N SER A 85 -6.64 -0.45 11.17
CA SER A 85 -5.98 -0.18 12.45
C SER A 85 -6.56 1.09 13.11
N ILE A 86 -6.59 2.21 12.40
CA ILE A 86 -7.11 3.49 12.91
C ILE A 86 -8.62 3.38 13.21
N GLY A 87 -9.39 2.74 12.35
CA GLY A 87 -10.83 2.52 12.55
C GLY A 87 -11.13 1.59 13.74
N SER A 88 -10.22 0.68 14.09
CA SER A 88 -10.34 -0.16 15.28
C SER A 88 -10.05 0.63 16.56
N THR A 89 -9.00 1.46 16.57
CA THR A 89 -8.66 2.34 17.70
C THR A 89 -9.75 3.38 17.96
N GLY A 90 -10.31 3.97 16.91
CA GLY A 90 -11.43 4.92 17.04
C GLY A 90 -12.67 4.28 17.65
N ARG A 91 -13.01 3.03 17.27
CA ARG A 91 -14.14 2.29 17.85
C ARG A 91 -13.93 1.92 19.32
N GLN A 92 -12.70 1.64 19.73
CA GLN A 92 -12.36 1.40 21.15
C GLN A 92 -12.52 2.65 22.01
N ASN A 93 -12.23 3.82 21.47
CA ASN A 93 -12.40 5.09 22.19
C ASN A 93 -13.88 5.50 22.33
N ILE A 94 -14.76 5.05 21.43
CA ILE A 94 -16.21 5.30 21.47
C ILE A 94 -16.96 4.25 22.34
N GLY A 95 -16.46 3.01 22.42
CA GLY A 95 -17.08 1.93 23.18
C GLY A 95 -16.24 1.46 24.36
N ALA A 96 -16.67 1.75 25.59
CA ALA A 96 -16.04 1.37 26.85
C ALA A 96 -16.07 -0.15 27.16
N SER A 97 -15.62 -1.01 26.25
CA SER A 97 -15.50 -2.46 26.50
C SER A 97 -14.20 -2.77 27.24
N LYS A 98 -14.20 -2.59 28.57
CA LYS A 98 -13.08 -2.85 29.50
C LYS A 98 -12.57 -4.30 29.54
N GLN A 99 -13.07 -5.22 28.72
CA GLN A 99 -12.84 -6.66 28.92
C GLN A 99 -11.86 -7.34 27.95
N ASN A 100 -11.29 -6.66 26.95
CA ASN A 100 -10.35 -7.29 25.99
C ASN A 100 -9.18 -6.42 25.52
N ASP A 101 -8.83 -5.36 26.25
CA ASP A 101 -7.81 -4.38 25.83
C ASP A 101 -6.43 -4.99 25.61
N LYS A 102 -5.98 -5.97 26.42
CA LYS A 102 -4.62 -6.51 26.32
C LYS A 102 -4.39 -7.31 25.04
N ASP A 103 -5.33 -8.18 24.67
CA ASP A 103 -5.20 -9.01 23.46
C ASP A 103 -5.39 -8.20 22.19
N TYR A 104 -6.28 -7.19 22.22
CA TYR A 104 -6.46 -6.26 21.12
C TYR A 104 -5.27 -5.30 20.94
N ILE A 105 -4.67 -4.79 22.03
CA ILE A 105 -3.45 -3.96 21.95
C ILE A 105 -2.30 -4.79 21.36
N LEU A 106 -2.14 -6.06 21.75
CA LEU A 106 -1.12 -6.94 21.20
C LEU A 106 -1.37 -7.21 19.71
N ALA A 107 -2.63 -7.45 19.31
CA ALA A 107 -3.01 -7.61 17.91
C ALA A 107 -2.74 -6.33 17.11
N SER A 108 -3.13 -5.16 17.60
CA SER A 108 -2.90 -3.86 16.93
C SER A 108 -1.41 -3.57 16.71
N LYS A 109 -0.55 -3.93 17.68
CA LYS A 109 0.91 -3.82 17.54
C LYS A 109 1.45 -4.76 16.46
N LYS A 110 0.96 -6.00 16.40
CA LYS A 110 1.33 -6.96 15.34
C LYS A 110 0.87 -6.47 13.96
N PHE A 111 -0.34 -5.93 13.85
CA PHE A 111 -0.85 -5.34 12.60
C PHE A 111 -0.04 -4.13 12.16
N THR A 112 0.35 -3.25 13.10
CA THR A 112 1.17 -2.07 12.81
C THR A 112 2.58 -2.46 12.36
N LEU A 113 3.19 -3.46 12.99
CA LEU A 113 4.49 -3.99 12.57
C LEU A 113 4.40 -4.60 11.16
N LEU A 114 3.39 -5.45 10.92
CA LEU A 114 3.15 -6.08 9.62
C LEU A 114 2.93 -5.03 8.53
N GLN A 115 2.14 -4.00 8.80
CA GLN A 115 1.92 -2.88 7.90
C GLN A 115 3.24 -2.19 7.52
N LYS A 116 4.10 -1.87 8.50
CA LYS A 116 5.40 -1.24 8.25
C LYS A 116 6.31 -2.12 7.41
N VAL A 117 6.31 -3.43 7.65
CA VAL A 117 7.11 -4.40 6.88
C VAL A 117 6.63 -4.44 5.42
N ILE A 118 5.33 -4.60 5.20
CA ILE A 118 4.72 -4.61 3.86
C ILE A 118 5.01 -3.29 3.13
N GLN A 119 4.96 -2.16 3.83
CA GLN A 119 5.28 -0.85 3.26
C GLN A 119 6.73 -0.76 2.78
N HIS A 120 7.68 -1.27 3.56
CA HIS A 120 9.09 -1.29 3.15
C HIS A 120 9.29 -2.18 1.92
N PHE A 121 8.68 -3.37 1.88
CA PHE A 121 8.73 -4.23 0.71
C PHE A 121 8.12 -3.59 -0.55
N ALA A 122 7.01 -2.87 -0.40
CA ALA A 122 6.41 -2.12 -1.51
C ALA A 122 7.37 -1.06 -2.05
N ILE A 123 7.98 -0.24 -1.17
CA ILE A 123 8.91 0.82 -1.58
C ILE A 123 10.15 0.23 -2.26
N ILE A 124 10.76 -0.79 -1.66
CA ILE A 124 11.95 -1.46 -2.21
C ILE A 124 11.62 -2.10 -3.56
N GLY A 125 10.48 -2.79 -3.66
CA GLY A 125 10.01 -3.40 -4.91
C GLY A 125 9.80 -2.37 -6.01
N TYR A 126 9.24 -1.21 -5.68
CA TYR A 126 9.08 -0.11 -6.63
C TYR A 126 10.42 0.40 -7.16
N ILE A 127 11.35 0.71 -6.26
CA ILE A 127 12.68 1.23 -6.64
C ILE A 127 13.42 0.21 -7.50
N LEU A 128 13.41 -1.07 -7.11
CA LEU A 128 14.01 -2.14 -7.91
C LEU A 128 13.38 -2.24 -9.29
N SER A 129 12.05 -2.08 -9.40
CA SER A 129 11.37 -2.10 -10.71
C SER A 129 11.86 -0.98 -11.63
N LEU A 130 12.08 0.23 -11.09
CA LEU A 130 12.60 1.37 -11.85
C LEU A 130 14.05 1.14 -12.28
N ILE A 131 14.89 0.59 -11.41
CA ILE A 131 16.28 0.24 -11.75
C ILE A 131 16.32 -0.79 -12.88
N ILE A 132 15.50 -1.84 -12.79
CA ILE A 132 15.41 -2.88 -13.84
C ILE A 132 14.93 -2.28 -15.16
N LEU A 133 13.94 -1.38 -15.11
CA LEU A 133 13.44 -0.69 -16.29
C LEU A 133 14.53 0.20 -16.93
N TYR A 134 15.29 0.92 -16.11
CA TYR A 134 16.41 1.73 -16.56
C TYR A 134 17.50 0.89 -17.21
N LEU A 135 17.92 -0.22 -16.57
CA LEU A 135 18.91 -1.14 -17.12
C LEU A 135 18.45 -1.70 -18.47
N PHE A 136 17.18 -2.08 -18.57
CA PHE A 136 16.59 -2.53 -19.82
C PHE A 136 16.64 -1.46 -20.92
N ILE A 137 16.23 -0.22 -20.62
CA ILE A 137 16.28 0.89 -21.57
C ILE A 137 17.72 1.16 -22.01
N SER A 138 18.67 1.20 -21.07
CA SER A 138 20.09 1.40 -21.38
C SER A 138 20.69 0.29 -22.23
N ALA A 139 20.27 -0.96 -22.03
CA ALA A 139 20.78 -2.12 -22.77
C ALA A 139 20.13 -2.30 -24.16
N ASN A 140 19.10 -1.52 -24.49
CA ASN A 140 18.44 -1.58 -25.81
C ASN A 140 18.53 -0.26 -26.60
N LEU A 141 19.03 0.84 -25.99
CA LEU A 141 19.33 2.11 -26.67
C LEU A 141 20.77 2.19 -27.20
N PHE A 142 21.65 1.28 -26.78
CA PHE A 142 23.03 1.12 -27.23
C PHE A 142 23.24 -0.29 -27.78
#